data_AF-S7VX63-F1
#
_entry.id   AF-S7VX63-F1
#
_cell.length_a   1.000
_cell.length_b   1.000
_cell.length_c   1.000
_cell.angle_alpha   90.00
_cell.angle_beta   90.00
_cell.angle_gamma   90.00
#
_symmetry.space_group_name_H-M   'P 1'
#
loop_
_entity.id
_entity.type
_entity.pdbx_description
1 polymer ?
#
loop_
_entity_poly.entity_id
_entity_poly.type
_entity_poly.pdbx_seq_one_letter_code
_entity_poly.pdbx_strand_id
1 'polypeptide(L)'
;MHAEKLAKDTVAYKNKLVHNHDAMEQTALNRKLLIQTADNSVTYITIGHTKGLYELLKSSPGSDSPLTGLELVTQKVKRWVALGALGASNEEGVGVKDWNFFRNNTASYTDYLIDHFPKPTYLWMQEQRFLLENLSKH
;
A
#
# COMPACT_ATOMS: atom_id res chain seq x y z
N MET A 1 -9.08 -27.37 0.68
CA MET A 1 -8.13 -27.75 -0.39
C MET A 1 -7.42 -26.45 -0.83
N HIS A 2 -6.35 -26.51 -1.64
CA HIS A 2 -6.17 -25.58 -2.76
C HIS A 2 -4.88 -24.75 -2.85
N ALA A 3 -4.56 -23.83 -1.93
CA ALA A 3 -3.57 -22.77 -2.26
C ALA A 3 -2.17 -23.30 -2.64
N GLU A 4 -1.55 -24.14 -1.81
CA GLU A 4 -0.22 -24.68 -2.09
C GLU A 4 -0.21 -25.62 -3.30
N LYS A 5 -1.27 -26.42 -3.46
CA LYS A 5 -1.42 -27.31 -4.63
C LYS A 5 -1.54 -26.49 -5.93
N LEU A 6 -2.32 -25.41 -5.91
CA LEU A 6 -2.46 -24.49 -7.05
C LEU A 6 -1.15 -23.75 -7.35
N ALA A 7 -0.42 -23.32 -6.31
CA ALA A 7 0.87 -22.67 -6.46
C ALA A 7 1.90 -23.61 -7.12
N LYS A 8 1.93 -24.88 -6.70
CA LYS A 8 2.86 -25.91 -7.20
C LYS A 8 2.49 -26.49 -8.56
N ASP A 9 1.27 -26.30 -9.04
CA ASP A 9 0.83 -26.75 -10.37
C ASP A 9 1.33 -25.79 -11.48
N THR A 10 2.65 -25.76 -11.65
CA THR A 10 3.33 -24.91 -12.64
C THR A 10 3.08 -25.37 -14.07
N VAL A 11 2.62 -26.61 -14.29
CA VAL A 11 2.22 -27.11 -15.61
C VAL A 11 0.92 -26.45 -16.05
N ALA A 12 -0.10 -26.40 -15.19
CA ALA A 12 -1.39 -25.81 -15.52
C ALA A 12 -1.36 -24.27 -15.51
N TYR A 13 -0.74 -23.66 -14.49
CA TYR A 13 -0.83 -22.21 -14.27
C TYR A 13 0.43 -21.42 -14.67
N LYS A 14 1.52 -22.11 -15.04
CA LYS A 14 2.78 -21.50 -15.49
C LYS A 14 3.38 -20.50 -14.49
N ASN A 15 3.09 -20.70 -13.20
CA ASN A 15 3.63 -19.89 -12.12
C ASN A 15 5.17 -19.94 -12.15
N LYS A 16 5.81 -18.78 -12.06
CA LYS A 16 7.27 -18.68 -11.90
C LYS A 16 7.69 -18.59 -10.42
N LEU A 17 6.77 -18.18 -9.57
CA LEU A 17 6.96 -18.01 -8.13
C LEU A 17 5.98 -18.95 -7.43
N VAL A 18 6.49 -19.81 -6.56
CA VAL A 18 5.69 -20.82 -5.85
C VAL A 18 5.59 -20.46 -4.37
N HIS A 19 6.66 -19.91 -3.81
CA HIS A 19 6.77 -19.46 -2.43
C HIS A 19 7.01 -17.95 -2.37
N ASN A 20 6.65 -17.34 -1.24
CA ASN A 20 6.88 -15.90 -1.04
C ASN A 20 8.36 -15.51 -1.15
N HIS A 21 9.28 -16.39 -0.74
CA HIS A 21 10.72 -16.13 -0.82
C HIS A 21 11.30 -16.25 -2.23
N ASP A 22 10.53 -16.79 -3.19
CA ASP A 22 10.94 -16.77 -4.61
C ASP A 22 10.80 -15.35 -5.18
N ALA A 23 9.94 -14.52 -4.58
CA ALA A 23 9.70 -13.15 -4.99
C ALA A 23 10.80 -12.21 -4.45
N MET A 24 11.09 -11.15 -5.22
CA MET A 24 11.91 -10.05 -4.74
C MET A 24 11.20 -9.35 -3.57
N GLU A 25 11.94 -9.04 -2.50
CA GLU A 25 11.43 -8.27 -1.38
C GLU A 25 10.88 -6.92 -1.87
N GLN A 26 9.75 -6.49 -1.30
CA GLN A 26 8.94 -5.38 -1.82
C GLN A 26 9.70 -4.06 -1.85
N THR A 27 10.48 -3.74 -0.81
CA THR A 27 11.29 -2.53 -0.71
C THR A 27 12.36 -2.50 -1.80
N ALA A 28 13.09 -3.61 -1.98
CA ALA A 28 14.09 -3.75 -3.03
C ALA A 28 13.48 -3.59 -4.43
N LEU A 29 12.34 -4.24 -4.68
CA LEU A 29 11.61 -4.14 -5.94
C LEU A 29 11.17 -2.70 -6.23
N ASN A 30 10.55 -2.03 -5.25
CA ASN A 30 10.10 -0.66 -5.38
C ASN A 30 11.26 0.30 -5.67
N ARG A 31 12.38 0.18 -4.95
CA ARG A 31 13.58 0.99 -5.19
C ARG A 31 14.09 0.79 -6.62
N LYS A 32 14.23 -0.46 -7.06
CA LYS A 32 14.66 -0.79 -8.42
C LYS A 32 13.78 -0.15 -9.48
N LEU A 33 12.46 -0.26 -9.34
CA LEU A 33 11.50 0.34 -10.27
C LEU A 33 11.61 1.87 -10.30
N LEU A 34 11.67 2.52 -9.14
CA LEU A 34 11.79 3.99 -9.06
C LEU A 34 13.08 4.50 -9.70
N ILE A 35 14.22 3.83 -9.47
CA ILE A 35 15.52 4.20 -10.06
C ILE A 35 15.44 4.22 -11.60
N GLN A 36 14.70 3.27 -12.18
CA GLN A 36 14.56 3.10 -13.63
C GLN A 36 13.52 4.03 -14.28
N THR A 37 12.79 4.81 -13.48
CA THR A 37 11.76 5.74 -13.98
C THR A 37 12.26 7.17 -14.08
N ALA A 38 11.61 7.95 -14.93
CA ALA A 38 11.84 9.39 -15.03
C ALA A 38 11.37 10.11 -13.75
N ASP A 39 11.98 11.25 -13.47
CA ASP A 39 11.65 12.08 -12.30
C ASP A 39 10.20 12.58 -12.37
N ASN A 40 9.53 12.63 -11.22
CA ASN A 40 8.12 13.03 -11.09
C ASN A 40 7.14 12.32 -12.06
N SER A 41 7.42 11.07 -12.45
CA SER A 41 6.57 10.32 -13.39
C SER A 41 5.65 9.32 -12.69
N VAL A 42 6.00 8.87 -11.48
CA VAL A 42 5.30 7.75 -10.83
C VAL A 42 4.14 8.24 -9.97
N THR A 43 2.95 7.64 -10.15
CA THR A 43 1.87 7.75 -9.17
C THR A 43 1.87 6.47 -8.33
N TYR A 44 2.13 6.61 -7.02
CA TYR A 44 2.16 5.47 -6.10
C TYR A 44 0.75 5.23 -5.58
N ILE A 45 0.22 4.01 -5.73
CA ILE A 45 -1.16 3.68 -5.33
C ILE A 45 -1.14 2.58 -4.28
N THR A 46 -1.77 2.82 -3.12
CA THR A 46 -1.96 1.81 -2.07
C THR A 46 -3.44 1.47 -1.94
N ILE A 47 -3.81 0.23 -2.25
CA ILE A 47 -5.18 -0.29 -2.09
C ILE A 47 -5.34 -1.23 -0.88
N GLY A 48 -4.28 -1.35 -0.07
CA GLY A 48 -4.20 -2.20 1.11
C GLY A 48 -3.30 -1.55 2.16
N HIS A 49 -2.77 -2.35 3.09
CA HIS A 49 -1.86 -1.85 4.14
C HIS A 49 -0.69 -1.05 3.56
N THR A 50 -0.31 0.02 4.27
CA THR A 50 0.70 0.99 3.83
C THR A 50 2.14 0.61 4.22
N LYS A 51 2.34 -0.53 4.88
CA LYS A 51 3.65 -1.01 5.39
C LYS A 51 4.75 -0.97 4.31
N GLY A 52 4.48 -1.45 3.10
CA GLY A 52 5.49 -1.46 2.03
C GLY A 52 5.92 -0.07 1.58
N LEU A 53 5.02 0.93 1.61
CA LEU A 53 5.37 2.32 1.32
C LEU A 53 6.16 2.95 2.48
N TYR A 54 5.78 2.61 3.72
CA TYR A 54 6.52 3.02 4.93
C TYR A 54 7.96 2.49 4.91
N GLU A 55 8.16 1.20 4.63
CA GLU A 55 9.48 0.58 4.53
C GLU A 55 10.30 1.16 3.38
N LEU A 56 9.66 1.43 2.24
CA LEU A 56 10.29 2.16 1.13
C LEU A 56 10.78 3.54 1.58
N LEU A 57 9.94 4.34 2.23
CA LEU A 57 10.29 5.70 2.63
C LEU A 57 11.45 5.73 3.64
N LYS A 58 11.51 4.75 4.55
CA LYS A 58 12.58 4.60 5.54
C LYS A 58 13.82 3.85 5.04
N SER A 59 13.80 3.32 3.83
CA SER A 59 14.91 2.51 3.31
C SER A 59 16.20 3.31 3.23
N SER A 60 17.31 2.69 3.63
CA SER A 60 18.65 3.21 3.41
C SER A 60 19.03 3.16 1.92
N PRO A 61 20.11 3.85 1.51
CA PRO A 61 20.68 3.69 0.18
C PRO A 61 20.96 2.22 -0.16
N GLY A 62 20.93 1.88 -1.45
CA GLY A 62 21.16 0.53 -1.94
C GLY A 62 22.38 0.48 -2.87
N SER A 63 22.73 -0.73 -3.32
CA SER A 63 23.81 -0.92 -4.31
C SER A 63 23.58 -0.14 -5.61
N ASP A 64 22.31 -0.03 -6.02
CA ASP A 64 21.94 0.49 -7.34
C ASP A 64 21.72 2.00 -7.34
N SER A 65 21.66 2.63 -6.17
CA SER A 65 21.51 4.09 -6.04
C SER A 65 21.92 4.57 -4.64
N PRO A 66 22.70 5.68 -4.57
CA PRO A 66 23.09 6.28 -3.31
C PRO A 66 21.94 7.00 -2.58
N LEU A 67 20.76 7.11 -3.20
CA LEU A 67 19.61 7.80 -2.62
C LEU A 67 18.94 6.94 -1.56
N THR A 68 18.63 7.54 -0.41
CA THR A 68 17.70 7.01 0.58
C THR A 68 16.31 6.82 -0.05
N GLY A 69 15.45 6.06 0.63
CA GLY A 69 14.06 5.89 0.24
C GLY A 69 13.30 7.20 0.10
N LEU A 70 13.47 8.10 1.08
CA LEU A 70 12.89 9.43 1.09
C LEU A 70 13.33 10.27 -0.12
N GLU A 71 14.64 10.31 -0.41
CA GLU A 71 15.17 11.04 -1.56
C GLU A 71 14.67 10.46 -2.88
N LEU A 72 14.65 9.13 -3.00
CA LEU A 72 14.18 8.45 -4.21
C LEU A 72 12.69 8.71 -4.45
N VAL A 73 11.85 8.64 -3.42
CA VAL A 73 10.43 9.01 -3.52
C VAL A 73 10.28 10.48 -3.89
N THR A 74 11.06 11.37 -3.25
CA THR A 74 11.04 12.81 -3.54
C THR A 74 11.42 13.10 -4.99
N GLN A 75 12.35 12.35 -5.57
CA GLN A 75 12.77 12.57 -6.94
C GLN A 75 11.80 11.95 -7.96
N LYS A 76 11.32 10.72 -7.72
CA LYS A 76 10.67 9.90 -8.74
C LYS A 76 9.14 9.94 -8.68
N VAL A 77 8.57 10.11 -7.49
CA VAL A 77 7.12 10.05 -7.28
C VAL A 77 6.50 11.43 -7.49
N LYS A 78 5.43 11.46 -8.29
CA LYS A 78 4.60 12.64 -8.53
C LYS A 78 3.58 12.87 -7.42
N ARG A 79 2.94 11.80 -6.95
CA ARG A 79 1.88 11.80 -5.94
C ARG A 79 1.62 10.41 -5.39
N TRP A 80 1.04 10.35 -4.20
CA TRP A 80 0.51 9.14 -3.59
C TRP A 80 -1.02 9.18 -3.55
N VAL A 81 -1.66 8.10 -3.96
CA VAL A 81 -3.11 7.89 -3.85
C VAL A 81 -3.35 6.66 -2.99
N ALA A 82 -4.14 6.77 -1.93
CA ALA A 82 -4.45 5.67 -1.03
C ALA A 82 -5.96 5.41 -0.99
N LEU A 83 -6.35 4.14 -1.07
CA LEU A 83 -7.67 3.70 -0.66
C LEU A 83 -7.64 3.51 0.85
N GLY A 84 -8.29 4.41 1.55
CA GLY A 84 -8.47 4.36 2.99
C GLY A 84 -8.86 5.72 3.56
N ALA A 85 -9.68 5.71 4.60
CA ALA A 85 -10.05 6.91 5.34
C ALA A 85 -9.17 7.10 6.59
N LEU A 86 -8.64 8.30 6.79
CA LEU A 86 -8.22 8.75 8.12
C LEU A 86 -9.40 9.50 8.75
N GLY A 87 -9.85 9.03 9.91
CA GLY A 87 -10.76 9.81 10.78
C GLY A 87 -12.09 10.20 10.13
N ALA A 88 -12.77 9.28 9.44
CA ALA A 88 -14.15 9.52 9.02
C ALA A 88 -15.07 9.52 10.27
N SER A 89 -15.16 10.66 10.94
CA SER A 89 -16.26 10.97 11.85
C SER A 89 -17.54 10.87 11.04
N ASN A 90 -18.43 9.96 11.38
CA ASN A 90 -19.81 10.06 10.93
C ASN A 90 -20.52 11.18 11.72
N GLU A 91 -21.72 11.59 11.30
CA GLU A 91 -22.53 12.61 12.00
C GLU A 91 -22.79 12.25 13.49
N GLU A 92 -22.63 10.97 13.85
CA GLU A 92 -22.78 10.42 15.19
C GLU A 92 -21.49 10.50 16.04
N GLY A 93 -20.40 11.06 15.51
CA GLY A 93 -19.13 11.21 16.23
C GLY A 93 -18.35 9.91 16.44
N VAL A 94 -18.76 8.82 15.81
CA VAL A 94 -18.05 7.54 15.83
C VAL A 94 -17.09 7.51 14.64
N GLY A 95 -15.80 7.63 14.92
CA GLY A 95 -14.77 7.48 13.89
C GLY A 95 -14.81 6.07 13.30
N VAL A 96 -15.15 5.95 12.02
CA VAL A 96 -15.07 4.67 11.31
C VAL A 96 -13.58 4.38 11.06
N LYS A 97 -13.05 3.38 11.77
CA LYS A 97 -11.68 2.89 11.57
C LYS A 97 -11.59 2.16 10.23
N ASP A 98 -10.91 2.77 9.27
CA ASP A 98 -10.65 2.19 7.96
C ASP A 98 -9.89 0.86 8.05
N TRP A 99 -10.26 -0.09 7.18
CA TRP A 99 -9.66 -1.42 7.18
C TRP A 99 -8.18 -1.40 6.80
N ASN A 100 -7.80 -0.65 5.76
CA ASN A 100 -6.44 -0.59 5.26
C ASN A 100 -5.50 0.19 6.19
N PHE A 101 -6.02 1.19 6.91
CA PHE A 101 -5.20 2.03 7.78
C PHE A 101 -5.10 1.52 9.21
N PHE A 102 -6.19 1.00 9.80
CA PHE A 102 -6.24 0.73 11.26
C PHE A 102 -6.23 -0.74 11.64
N ARG A 103 -6.54 -1.67 10.74
CA ARG A 103 -6.56 -3.11 11.08
C ARG A 103 -5.15 -3.69 11.05
N ASN A 104 -4.98 -4.85 11.68
CA ASN A 104 -3.71 -5.59 11.69
C ASN A 104 -2.49 -4.75 12.16
N ASN A 105 -2.71 -3.81 13.08
CA ASN A 105 -1.67 -2.94 13.67
C ASN A 105 -0.92 -2.08 12.63
N THR A 106 -1.57 -1.66 11.54
CA THR A 106 -0.93 -0.85 10.49
C THR A 106 -1.05 0.66 10.67
N ALA A 107 -1.72 1.11 11.73
CA ALA A 107 -1.99 2.53 11.99
C ALA A 107 -0.69 3.34 12.03
N SER A 108 0.32 2.87 12.76
CA SER A 108 1.61 3.58 12.91
C SER A 108 2.36 3.76 11.59
N TYR A 109 2.21 2.84 10.63
CA TYR A 109 2.80 3.00 9.30
C TYR A 109 2.11 4.12 8.52
N THR A 110 0.78 4.18 8.62
CA THR A 110 -0.03 5.19 7.95
C THR A 110 0.22 6.57 8.57
N ASP A 111 0.20 6.68 9.89
CA ASP A 111 0.44 7.94 10.61
C ASP A 111 1.79 8.55 10.20
N TYR A 112 2.85 7.74 10.22
CA TYR A 112 4.17 8.17 9.75
C TYR A 112 4.15 8.65 8.29
N LEU A 113 3.43 7.96 7.41
CA LEU A 113 3.37 8.35 6.01
C LEU A 113 2.60 9.67 5.83
N ILE A 114 1.51 9.89 6.55
CA ILE A 114 0.79 11.17 6.47
C ILE A 114 1.67 12.34 6.90
N ASP A 115 2.45 12.16 7.96
CA ASP A 115 3.31 13.22 8.51
C ASP A 115 4.57 13.49 7.67
N HIS A 116 5.09 12.46 6.98
CA HIS A 116 6.42 12.52 6.36
C HIS A 116 6.45 12.36 4.84
N PHE A 117 5.32 12.08 4.17
CA PHE A 117 5.34 11.86 2.72
C PHE A 117 5.63 13.18 1.97
N PRO A 118 6.65 13.23 1.09
CA PRO A 118 7.16 14.49 0.53
C PRO A 118 6.39 15.01 -0.69
N LYS A 119 5.26 14.38 -1.04
CA LYS A 119 4.51 14.64 -2.27
C LYS A 119 3.02 14.76 -1.98
N PRO A 120 2.23 15.34 -2.90
CA PRO A 120 0.78 15.38 -2.75
C PRO A 120 0.19 13.99 -2.48
N THR A 121 -0.63 13.91 -1.43
CA THR A 121 -1.31 12.69 -0.98
C THR A 121 -2.81 12.85 -1.16
N TYR A 122 -3.45 11.85 -1.78
CA TYR A 122 -4.89 11.80 -2.00
C TYR A 122 -5.45 10.56 -1.31
N LEU A 123 -6.35 10.76 -0.36
CA LEU A 123 -7.01 9.68 0.36
C LEU A 123 -8.42 9.52 -0.22
N TRP A 124 -8.72 8.34 -0.74
CA TRP A 124 -10.03 8.02 -1.25
C TRP A 124 -10.77 7.13 -0.26
N MET A 125 -11.96 7.58 0.14
CA MET A 125 -12.84 6.86 1.05
C MET A 125 -13.81 6.00 0.23
N GLN A 126 -13.99 4.75 0.63
CA GLN A 126 -15.14 3.97 0.17
C GLN A 126 -16.37 4.56 0.89
N GLU A 127 -17.32 5.15 0.16
CA GLU A 127 -18.65 5.38 0.73
C GLU A 127 -19.18 4.01 1.18
N GLN A 128 -19.29 3.79 2.48
CA GLN A 128 -19.97 2.62 3.01
C GLN A 128 -21.49 2.82 2.84
N ARG A 129 -21.99 2.79 1.60
CA ARG A 129 -23.39 2.43 1.33
C ARG A 129 -23.53 0.92 1.52
N PHE A 130 -23.41 0.46 2.76
CA PHE A 130 -23.77 -0.90 3.16
C PHE A 130 -25.03 -0.84 4.02
N LEU A 131 -26.18 -0.98 3.34
CA LEU A 131 -27.23 -1.91 3.71
C LEU A 131 -27.69 -1.87 5.19
N LEU A 132 -28.40 -0.80 5.58
CA LEU A 132 -29.46 -0.88 6.59
C LEU A 132 -30.81 -1.31 5.99
N GLU A 133 -30.83 -1.90 4.79
CA GLU A 133 -32.05 -2.45 4.18
C GLU A 133 -32.41 -3.86 4.67
N ASN A 134 -31.59 -4.51 5.50
CA ASN A 134 -31.90 -5.84 6.06
C ASN A 134 -32.22 -5.85 7.57
N LEU A 135 -32.52 -4.69 8.17
CA LEU A 135 -33.07 -4.61 9.55
C LEU A 135 -34.49 -4.04 9.63
N SER A 136 -35.19 -3.95 8.50
CA SER A 136 -36.63 -3.70 8.50
C SER A 136 -37.28 -4.38 7.30
N LYS A 137 -37.66 -5.65 7.48
CA LYS A 137 -39.01 -6.20 7.23
C LYS A 137 -38.98 -7.73 7.17
N HIS A 138 -39.67 -8.30 8.16
CA HIS A 138 -40.21 -9.66 8.32
C HIS A 138 -39.24 -10.78 8.71
#